data_AF-A0A9D5T918-F1
#
_entry.id   AF-A0A9D5T918-F1
#
_cell.length_a   1.000
_cell.length_b   1.000
_cell.length_c   1.000
_cell.angle_alpha   90.00
_cell.angle_beta   90.00
_cell.angle_gamma   90.00
#
_symmetry.space_group_name_H-M   'P 1'
#
loop_
_entity.id
_entity.type
_entity.pdbx_description
1 polymer ?
#
loop_
_entity_poly.entity_id
_entity_poly.type
_entity_poly.pdbx_seq_one_letter_code
_entity_poly.pdbx_strand_id
1 'polypeptide(L)'
;MKKIAKKSKKALSVFLSVLLIMITMAPALAFADEKNYIIENPYEEIDWEAWGEYKTQLHCHTNASDGFLTIDEFVRIHYAANFDIVALTDHGTINQGWNNEPELVPLMRLIKKERTNMADVIPIPQDEYEAYLDGTNDNITYTTKDGYTLTRTHENGMLDVPKGIELNMATPVADCHLTGYFSDYGQGLAGVFGDYETPSKGVMEAGGISYLSHVGEYVYTDKDSQNYVGQLVDDYYPTKFARLFLDYQGSSLGMGINSATDAHTRCDRILYDQILQKTIPNGVVPWGNTFADSHNENAVNDAYTMCWMPELTLEAFRECQEKGQYFSVSHYSNGVELNGMEEMPGFIEQDVYDTKAYWLDNTPGVTKITVDQDADTITVEGKDANIITWVSNGNVIKREELKDGKATLDLHKDELLAEPYLYVRFYLSGDNGICYAQPMVLNVEGEEFAPVTVPETHDISTFLRSFVTVVDALFFKFNPIIWMFKYFALGYDPIERL
;
A
#
# COMPACT_ATOMS: atom_id res chain seq x y z
N MET A 1 70.61 36.52 -44.53
CA MET A 1 69.57 35.46 -44.50
C MET A 1 69.32 34.82 -43.11
N LYS A 2 70.31 34.58 -42.24
CA LYS A 2 70.09 33.96 -40.91
C LYS A 2 69.19 34.73 -39.91
N LYS A 3 69.12 36.07 -39.98
CA LYS A 3 68.29 36.89 -39.05
C LYS A 3 66.78 36.85 -39.37
N ILE A 4 66.40 36.65 -40.64
CA ILE A 4 64.99 36.63 -41.08
C ILE A 4 64.35 35.28 -40.72
N ALA A 5 65.09 34.17 -40.91
CA ALA A 5 64.64 32.82 -40.53
C ALA A 5 64.46 32.62 -39.01
N LYS A 6 65.15 33.41 -38.17
CA LYS A 6 65.00 33.33 -36.70
C LYS A 6 63.77 34.10 -36.20
N LYS A 7 63.37 35.18 -36.89
CA LYS A 7 62.13 35.92 -36.60
C LYS A 7 60.89 35.15 -37.08
N SER A 8 60.93 34.48 -38.23
CA SER A 8 59.80 33.68 -38.72
C SER A 8 59.51 32.46 -37.83
N LYS A 9 60.54 31.79 -37.30
CA LYS A 9 60.37 30.67 -36.36
C LYS A 9 59.77 31.07 -35.01
N LYS A 10 60.08 32.28 -34.50
CA LYS A 10 59.46 32.82 -33.27
C LYS A 10 58.00 33.23 -33.50
N ALA A 11 57.70 33.85 -34.65
CA ALA A 11 56.32 34.19 -35.00
C ALA A 11 55.46 32.93 -35.17
N LEU A 12 56.02 31.89 -35.83
CA LEU A 12 55.35 30.61 -36.01
C LEU A 12 55.14 29.87 -34.67
N SER A 13 56.12 29.89 -33.76
CA SER A 13 55.94 29.24 -32.45
C SER A 13 54.92 29.97 -31.59
N VAL A 14 54.89 31.31 -31.60
CA VAL A 14 53.86 32.08 -30.90
C VAL A 14 52.47 31.82 -31.49
N PHE A 15 52.36 31.75 -32.81
CA PHE A 15 51.10 31.43 -33.48
C PHE A 15 50.62 30.01 -33.14
N LEU A 16 51.50 29.00 -33.14
CA LEU A 16 51.18 27.64 -32.72
C LEU A 16 50.84 27.55 -31.23
N SER A 17 51.51 28.29 -30.35
CA SER A 17 51.19 28.32 -28.91
C SER A 17 49.84 28.99 -28.64
N VAL A 18 49.50 30.06 -29.37
CA VAL A 18 48.17 30.69 -29.28
C VAL A 18 47.08 29.76 -29.84
N LEU A 19 47.35 29.03 -30.91
CA LEU A 19 46.42 28.02 -31.44
C LEU A 19 46.21 26.87 -30.44
N LEU A 20 47.28 26.41 -29.78
CA LEU A 20 47.19 25.35 -28.76
C LEU A 20 46.40 25.81 -27.53
N ILE A 21 46.59 27.07 -27.10
CA ILE A 21 45.83 27.68 -25.99
C ILE A 21 44.36 27.86 -26.38
N MET A 22 44.05 28.24 -27.62
CA MET A 22 42.66 28.36 -28.10
C MET A 22 41.97 27.00 -28.28
N ILE A 23 42.72 25.92 -28.58
CA ILE A 23 42.18 24.55 -28.60
C ILE A 23 41.92 24.03 -27.18
N THR A 24 42.71 24.45 -26.18
CA THR A 24 42.49 24.09 -24.76
C THR A 24 41.51 25.00 -24.01
N MET A 25 41.14 26.14 -24.59
CA MET A 25 40.15 27.09 -24.04
C MET A 25 38.89 27.19 -24.89
N ALA A 26 38.60 26.20 -25.75
CA ALA A 26 37.22 25.99 -26.16
C ALA A 26 36.46 25.62 -24.87
N PRO A 27 35.52 26.44 -24.37
CA PRO A 27 34.60 25.93 -23.38
C PRO A 27 33.90 24.77 -24.08
N ALA A 28 34.15 23.54 -23.62
CA ALA A 28 33.18 22.50 -23.79
C ALA A 28 31.96 22.97 -22.98
N LEU A 29 31.15 23.82 -23.61
CA LEU A 29 29.73 23.86 -23.33
C LEU A 29 29.24 22.50 -23.80
N ALA A 30 29.45 21.49 -22.96
CA ALA A 30 28.50 20.41 -22.89
C ALA A 30 27.20 21.14 -22.52
N PHE A 31 26.38 21.44 -23.53
CA PHE A 31 24.96 21.42 -23.29
C PHE A 31 24.73 20.02 -22.75
N ALA A 32 24.53 19.90 -21.44
CA ALA A 32 23.83 18.74 -20.95
C ALA A 32 22.52 18.80 -21.72
N ASP A 33 22.29 17.83 -22.62
CA ASP A 33 20.97 17.70 -23.22
C ASP A 33 20.01 17.65 -22.04
N GLU A 34 19.02 18.54 -22.06
CA GLU A 34 17.97 18.58 -21.06
C GLU A 34 17.35 17.18 -21.03
N LYS A 35 17.33 16.54 -19.85
CA LYS A 35 16.82 15.18 -19.71
C LYS A 35 15.38 15.18 -20.23
N ASN A 36 15.03 14.25 -21.09
CA ASN A 36 13.64 14.07 -21.48
C ASN A 36 13.09 12.89 -20.67
N TYR A 37 12.06 13.10 -19.87
CA TYR A 37 11.50 12.03 -19.07
C TYR A 37 10.43 11.26 -19.85
N ILE A 38 10.36 9.95 -19.63
CA ILE A 38 9.21 9.12 -19.99
C ILE A 38 8.53 8.78 -18.68
N ILE A 39 7.38 9.42 -18.44
CA ILE A 39 6.62 9.30 -17.20
C ILE A 39 5.60 8.17 -17.37
N GLU A 40 5.83 7.04 -16.73
CA GLU A 40 4.85 5.94 -16.71
C GLU A 40 3.80 6.24 -15.64
N ASN A 41 2.57 6.44 -16.08
CA ASN A 41 1.46 6.88 -15.24
C ASN A 41 0.45 5.73 -15.03
N PRO A 42 0.30 5.18 -13.81
CA PRO A 42 -0.69 4.11 -13.56
C PRO A 42 -2.14 4.58 -13.78
N TYR A 43 -2.36 5.90 -13.85
CA TYR A 43 -3.66 6.53 -14.03
C TYR A 43 -3.98 6.92 -15.48
N GLU A 44 -3.14 6.55 -16.46
CA GLU A 44 -3.29 6.97 -17.87
C GLU A 44 -4.62 6.53 -18.50
N GLU A 45 -5.11 5.34 -18.14
CA GLU A 45 -6.35 4.79 -18.70
C GLU A 45 -7.63 5.33 -18.04
N ILE A 46 -7.52 6.05 -16.91
CA ILE A 46 -8.69 6.54 -16.18
C ILE A 46 -9.40 7.61 -16.99
N ASP A 47 -10.66 7.35 -17.33
CA ASP A 47 -11.57 8.37 -17.82
C ASP A 47 -12.20 9.10 -16.64
N TRP A 48 -11.56 10.19 -16.21
CA TRP A 48 -11.97 11.00 -15.05
C TRP A 48 -13.40 11.56 -15.13
N GLU A 49 -14.01 11.60 -16.31
CA GLU A 49 -15.38 12.09 -16.52
C GLU A 49 -16.42 10.96 -16.50
N ALA A 50 -16.00 9.70 -16.71
CA ALA A 50 -16.90 8.57 -16.89
C ALA A 50 -16.74 7.47 -15.82
N TRP A 51 -15.53 7.26 -15.29
CA TRP A 51 -15.26 6.25 -14.27
C TRP A 51 -15.75 6.73 -12.91
N GLY A 52 -16.20 5.78 -12.09
CA GLY A 52 -16.61 6.03 -10.72
C GLY A 52 -15.41 5.98 -9.75
N GLU A 53 -15.52 6.76 -8.68
CA GLU A 53 -14.62 6.72 -7.53
C GLU A 53 -15.32 5.92 -6.41
N TYR A 54 -14.74 4.79 -6.01
CA TYR A 54 -15.37 3.82 -5.13
C TYR A 54 -14.59 3.62 -3.84
N LYS A 55 -15.24 3.91 -2.71
CA LYS A 55 -14.61 3.82 -1.38
C LYS A 55 -14.51 2.37 -0.95
N THR A 56 -13.29 1.94 -0.67
CA THR A 56 -12.94 0.52 -0.55
C THR A 56 -12.21 0.21 0.75
N GLN A 57 -12.72 -0.77 1.50
CA GLN A 57 -12.06 -1.29 2.69
C GLN A 57 -11.50 -2.69 2.43
N LEU A 58 -10.20 -2.87 2.68
CA LEU A 58 -9.51 -4.11 2.34
C LEU A 58 -9.07 -4.93 3.56
N HIS A 59 -9.03 -4.35 4.76
CA HIS A 59 -8.49 -5.06 5.92
C HIS A 59 -9.31 -4.75 7.18
N CYS A 60 -10.17 -5.70 7.56
CA CYS A 60 -11.06 -5.60 8.71
C CYS A 60 -11.34 -6.96 9.36
N HIS A 61 -11.71 -6.92 10.63
CA HIS A 61 -11.94 -8.09 11.47
C HIS A 61 -13.33 -8.09 12.10
N THR A 62 -13.90 -9.29 12.24
CA THR A 62 -15.16 -9.54 12.94
C THR A 62 -14.94 -10.50 14.10
N ASN A 63 -16.01 -10.83 14.81
CA ASN A 63 -16.00 -11.82 15.88
C ASN A 63 -15.75 -13.26 15.40
N ALA A 64 -15.54 -13.46 14.09
CA ALA A 64 -15.08 -14.71 13.49
C ALA A 64 -13.59 -14.99 13.77
N SER A 65 -12.72 -13.97 13.87
CA SER A 65 -11.39 -14.10 14.49
C SER A 65 -11.31 -13.40 15.84
N ASP A 66 -11.18 -12.08 15.82
CA ASP A 66 -10.77 -11.28 16.97
C ASP A 66 -11.21 -9.81 16.91
N GLY A 67 -12.10 -9.46 15.99
CA GLY A 67 -12.87 -8.23 16.04
C GLY A 67 -13.98 -8.28 17.11
N PHE A 68 -14.48 -7.09 17.46
CA PHE A 68 -15.62 -6.89 18.35
C PHE A 68 -16.96 -6.93 17.61
N LEU A 69 -16.97 -6.59 16.31
CA LEU A 69 -18.18 -6.49 15.50
C LEU A 69 -18.63 -7.87 15.04
N THR A 70 -19.94 -8.09 15.01
CA THR A 70 -20.55 -9.20 14.25
C THR A 70 -20.45 -8.94 12.75
N ILE A 71 -20.70 -9.95 11.91
CA ILE A 71 -20.79 -9.79 10.45
C ILE A 71 -21.90 -8.77 10.09
N ASP A 72 -23.06 -8.82 10.75
CA ASP A 72 -24.14 -7.85 10.56
C ASP A 72 -23.71 -6.41 10.86
N GLU A 73 -23.12 -6.16 12.04
CA GLU A 73 -22.63 -4.82 12.41
C GLU A 73 -21.56 -4.33 11.44
N PHE A 74 -20.65 -5.22 11.02
CA PHE A 74 -19.62 -4.92 10.03
C PHE A 74 -20.23 -4.47 8.70
N VAL A 75 -21.16 -5.22 8.13
CA VAL A 75 -21.78 -4.86 6.83
C VAL A 75 -22.57 -3.56 6.97
N ARG A 76 -23.37 -3.42 8.02
CA ARG A 76 -24.23 -2.25 8.24
C ARG A 76 -23.45 -0.96 8.41
N ILE A 77 -22.36 -0.99 9.19
CA ILE A 77 -21.60 0.22 9.45
C ILE A 77 -20.86 0.69 8.20
N HIS A 78 -20.27 -0.22 7.43
CA HIS A 78 -19.59 0.13 6.19
C HIS A 78 -20.56 0.65 5.13
N TYR A 79 -21.72 0.00 4.99
CA TYR A 79 -22.75 0.45 4.05
C TYR A 79 -23.22 1.88 4.36
N ALA A 80 -23.47 2.17 5.66
CA ALA A 80 -23.86 3.51 6.12
C ALA A 80 -22.71 4.53 6.09
N ALA A 81 -21.45 4.10 6.12
CA ALA A 81 -20.24 4.93 6.01
C ALA A 81 -19.77 5.16 4.56
N ASN A 82 -20.66 4.97 3.58
CA ASN A 82 -20.43 5.17 2.14
C ASN A 82 -19.35 4.27 1.53
N PHE A 83 -19.08 3.09 2.11
CA PHE A 83 -18.26 2.11 1.39
C PHE A 83 -19.04 1.49 0.23
N ASP A 84 -18.33 1.30 -0.88
CA ASP A 84 -18.82 0.65 -2.10
C ASP A 84 -18.23 -0.75 -2.25
N ILE A 85 -17.11 -1.04 -1.59
CA ILE A 85 -16.42 -2.34 -1.66
C ILE A 85 -15.82 -2.63 -0.29
N VAL A 86 -16.08 -3.83 0.25
CA VAL A 86 -15.48 -4.25 1.52
C VAL A 86 -14.98 -5.69 1.46
N ALA A 87 -13.82 -5.93 2.04
CA ALA A 87 -13.26 -7.24 2.27
C ALA A 87 -13.28 -7.56 3.77
N LEU A 88 -13.81 -8.73 4.11
CA LEU A 88 -13.67 -9.31 5.43
C LEU A 88 -12.41 -10.17 5.44
N THR A 89 -11.46 -9.86 6.32
CA THR A 89 -10.13 -10.47 6.37
C THR A 89 -9.81 -11.00 7.75
N ASP A 90 -10.74 -11.72 8.36
CA ASP A 90 -10.53 -12.36 9.66
C ASP A 90 -9.27 -13.24 9.69
N HIS A 91 -8.53 -13.23 10.81
CA HIS A 91 -7.26 -13.94 10.92
C HIS A 91 -7.45 -15.45 10.68
N GLY A 92 -6.76 -15.97 9.66
CA GLY A 92 -6.77 -17.39 9.31
C GLY A 92 -8.13 -17.93 8.85
N THR A 93 -9.12 -17.08 8.63
CA THR A 93 -10.49 -17.47 8.29
C THR A 93 -10.84 -16.87 6.94
N ILE A 94 -11.06 -17.72 5.94
CA ILE A 94 -11.40 -17.29 4.58
C ILE A 94 -12.84 -16.82 4.54
N ASN A 95 -13.07 -15.61 4.04
CA ASN A 95 -14.41 -15.09 3.77
C ASN A 95 -15.17 -16.00 2.79
N GLN A 96 -16.32 -16.52 3.22
CA GLN A 96 -17.24 -17.31 2.40
C GLN A 96 -18.44 -16.49 1.88
N GLY A 97 -18.39 -15.18 2.09
CA GLY A 97 -19.48 -14.24 1.88
C GLY A 97 -20.22 -13.94 3.18
N TRP A 98 -20.80 -12.74 3.30
CA TRP A 98 -21.44 -12.27 4.55
C TRP A 98 -22.64 -13.14 4.97
N ASN A 99 -23.20 -13.89 4.03
CA ASN A 99 -24.38 -14.73 4.14
C ASN A 99 -24.10 -16.20 4.47
N ASN A 100 -22.82 -16.62 4.52
CA ASN A 100 -22.44 -17.99 4.80
C ASN A 100 -21.73 -18.10 6.14
N GLU A 101 -21.92 -19.24 6.83
CA GLU A 101 -21.21 -19.51 8.08
C GLU A 101 -19.71 -19.70 7.77
N PRO A 102 -18.81 -18.93 8.41
CA PRO A 102 -17.39 -19.08 8.18
C PRO A 102 -16.84 -20.36 8.81
N GLU A 103 -15.80 -20.93 8.19
CA GLU A 103 -15.01 -22.01 8.79
C GLU A 103 -14.10 -21.39 9.88
N LEU A 104 -14.61 -21.29 11.10
CA LEU A 104 -13.91 -20.63 12.20
C LEU A 104 -12.61 -21.35 12.57
N VAL A 105 -11.64 -20.59 13.09
CA VAL A 105 -10.49 -21.14 13.82
C VAL A 105 -10.74 -21.02 15.33
N PRO A 106 -11.24 -22.06 16.03
CA PRO A 106 -11.73 -21.93 17.41
C PRO A 106 -10.66 -21.46 18.40
N LEU A 107 -9.40 -21.86 18.21
CA LEU A 107 -8.29 -21.45 19.07
C LEU A 107 -8.03 -19.94 18.98
N MET A 108 -8.11 -19.35 17.78
CA MET A 108 -7.92 -17.91 17.62
C MET A 108 -8.97 -17.14 18.42
N ARG A 109 -10.24 -17.52 18.24
CA ARG A 109 -11.36 -16.93 18.97
C ARG A 109 -11.23 -17.08 20.47
N LEU A 110 -10.74 -18.23 20.93
CA LEU A 110 -10.51 -18.52 22.35
C LEU A 110 -9.39 -17.67 22.95
N ILE A 111 -8.27 -17.49 22.22
CA ILE A 111 -7.16 -16.62 22.66
C ILE A 111 -7.66 -15.17 22.78
N LYS A 112 -8.55 -14.75 21.88
CA LYS A 112 -9.13 -13.40 21.83
C LYS A 112 -10.52 -13.33 22.48
N LYS A 113 -10.79 -14.18 23.48
CA LYS A 113 -12.11 -14.32 24.13
C LYS A 113 -12.66 -13.02 24.70
N GLU A 114 -11.81 -12.10 25.15
CA GLU A 114 -12.24 -10.78 25.60
C GLU A 114 -12.93 -9.93 24.52
N ARG A 115 -12.61 -10.18 23.24
CA ARG A 115 -13.20 -9.50 22.08
C ARG A 115 -14.35 -10.32 21.53
N THR A 116 -14.12 -11.60 21.26
CA THR A 116 -15.11 -12.48 20.61
C THR A 116 -16.26 -12.88 21.53
N ASN A 117 -16.04 -12.86 22.85
CA ASN A 117 -16.92 -13.42 23.87
C ASN A 117 -17.32 -14.90 23.64
N MET A 118 -16.66 -15.58 22.70
CA MET A 118 -17.11 -16.86 22.12
C MET A 118 -18.58 -16.84 21.70
N ALA A 119 -19.10 -15.68 21.27
CA ALA A 119 -20.47 -15.54 20.78
C ALA A 119 -20.68 -16.37 19.48
N ASP A 120 -21.91 -16.69 19.14
CA ASP A 120 -22.19 -17.30 17.85
C ASP A 120 -21.86 -16.30 16.72
N VAL A 121 -21.30 -16.81 15.63
CA VAL A 121 -21.03 -16.02 14.43
C VAL A 121 -22.21 -16.23 13.50
N ILE A 122 -23.01 -15.18 13.34
CA ILE A 122 -24.30 -15.24 12.64
C ILE A 122 -24.13 -14.51 11.30
N PRO A 123 -24.20 -15.23 10.16
CA PRO A 123 -24.23 -14.62 8.84
C PRO A 123 -25.52 -13.83 8.60
N ILE A 124 -25.49 -12.89 7.67
CA ILE A 124 -26.70 -12.17 7.27
C ILE A 124 -27.62 -13.05 6.40
N PRO A 125 -28.95 -12.87 6.44
CA PRO A 125 -29.86 -13.57 5.54
C PRO A 125 -29.55 -13.34 4.05
N GLN A 126 -29.85 -14.33 3.19
CA GLN A 126 -29.56 -14.27 1.75
C GLN A 126 -30.23 -13.07 1.05
N ASP A 127 -31.49 -12.79 1.38
CA ASP A 127 -32.25 -11.67 0.83
C ASP A 127 -31.66 -10.32 1.26
N GLU A 128 -31.18 -10.21 2.51
CA GLU A 128 -30.49 -9.03 3.00
C GLU A 128 -29.12 -8.84 2.34
N TYR A 129 -28.37 -9.93 2.13
CA TYR A 129 -27.11 -9.92 1.38
C TYR A 129 -27.30 -9.42 -0.05
N GLU A 130 -28.27 -9.98 -0.79
CA GLU A 130 -28.59 -9.55 -2.15
C GLU A 130 -28.98 -8.07 -2.18
N ALA A 131 -29.76 -7.60 -1.19
CA ALA A 131 -30.16 -6.20 -1.09
C ALA A 131 -28.98 -5.24 -0.85
N TYR A 132 -27.93 -5.68 -0.12
CA TYR A 132 -26.70 -4.88 0.02
C TYR A 132 -25.92 -4.81 -1.29
N LEU A 133 -25.80 -5.93 -2.00
CA LEU A 133 -25.05 -6.01 -3.25
C LEU A 133 -25.69 -5.19 -4.38
N ASP A 134 -27.02 -5.06 -4.41
CA ASP A 134 -27.74 -4.34 -5.46
C ASP A 134 -28.17 -2.91 -5.08
N GLY A 135 -27.97 -2.51 -3.82
CA GLY A 135 -28.29 -1.17 -3.31
C GLY A 135 -29.76 -0.98 -2.89
N THR A 136 -30.55 -2.05 -2.83
CA THR A 136 -31.97 -1.99 -2.42
C THR A 136 -32.18 -2.10 -0.91
N ASN A 137 -31.11 -2.29 -0.13
CA ASN A 137 -31.20 -2.42 1.32
C ASN A 137 -31.60 -1.10 2.01
N ASP A 138 -32.67 -1.14 2.81
CA ASP A 138 -33.20 0.01 3.56
C ASP A 138 -32.37 0.40 4.80
N ASN A 139 -31.36 -0.40 5.20
CA ASN A 139 -30.45 -0.12 6.31
C ASN A 139 -29.41 0.97 5.94
N ILE A 140 -29.85 2.06 5.32
CA ILE A 140 -29.01 3.18 4.90
C ILE A 140 -28.49 4.02 6.07
N THR A 141 -28.94 3.78 7.30
CA THR A 141 -28.45 4.50 8.49
C THR A 141 -27.92 3.53 9.54
N TYR A 142 -26.86 3.97 10.23
CA TYR A 142 -26.29 3.26 11.38
C TYR A 142 -25.96 4.27 12.47
N THR A 143 -26.45 4.05 13.69
CA THR A 143 -26.09 4.86 14.86
C THR A 143 -25.08 4.10 15.71
N THR A 144 -23.88 4.66 15.83
CA THR A 144 -22.78 4.11 16.64
C THR A 144 -23.12 4.07 18.12
N LYS A 145 -22.38 3.27 18.88
CA LYS A 145 -22.53 3.12 20.34
C LYS A 145 -22.35 4.44 21.09
N ASP A 146 -21.58 5.37 20.52
CA ASP A 146 -21.34 6.70 21.06
C ASP A 146 -22.29 7.79 20.50
N GLY A 147 -23.30 7.40 19.72
CA GLY A 147 -24.41 8.25 19.28
C GLY A 147 -24.20 9.03 17.97
N TYR A 148 -23.10 8.78 17.24
CA TYR A 148 -22.92 9.32 15.89
C TYR A 148 -23.82 8.57 14.90
N THR A 149 -24.43 9.26 13.94
CA THR A 149 -25.30 8.63 12.93
C THR A 149 -24.68 8.76 11.55
N LEU A 150 -24.33 7.62 10.98
CA LEU A 150 -23.89 7.44 9.61
C LEU A 150 -25.12 7.31 8.71
N THR A 151 -25.01 7.79 7.47
CA THR A 151 -26.08 7.68 6.48
C THR A 151 -25.48 7.49 5.10
N ARG A 152 -25.80 6.35 4.48
CA ARG A 152 -25.46 6.07 3.09
C ARG A 152 -26.08 7.13 2.19
N THR A 153 -25.27 7.70 1.31
CA THR A 153 -25.70 8.70 0.32
C THR A 153 -25.73 8.15 -1.09
N HIS A 154 -25.07 7.02 -1.35
CA HIS A 154 -25.03 6.41 -2.68
C HIS A 154 -26.24 5.49 -2.92
N GLU A 155 -26.69 5.42 -4.17
CA GLU A 155 -27.80 4.55 -4.61
C GLU A 155 -27.34 3.21 -5.20
N ASN A 156 -26.04 3.03 -5.43
CA ASN A 156 -25.44 1.76 -5.84
C ASN A 156 -25.41 0.77 -4.66
N GLY A 157 -25.11 -0.50 -4.95
CA GLY A 157 -24.81 -1.50 -3.92
C GLY A 157 -23.39 -1.40 -3.35
N MET A 158 -23.05 -2.37 -2.50
CA MET A 158 -21.73 -2.52 -1.88
C MET A 158 -21.19 -3.93 -2.16
N LEU A 159 -20.01 -4.05 -2.75
CA LEU A 159 -19.41 -5.32 -3.14
C LEU A 159 -18.77 -6.04 -1.95
N ASP A 160 -18.95 -7.36 -1.93
CA ASP A 160 -18.27 -8.31 -1.04
C ASP A 160 -17.05 -8.91 -1.75
N VAL A 161 -15.85 -8.51 -1.31
CA VAL A 161 -14.62 -9.04 -1.91
C VAL A 161 -14.47 -10.52 -1.52
N PRO A 162 -14.46 -11.43 -2.51
CA PRO A 162 -14.51 -12.85 -2.22
C PRO A 162 -13.19 -13.33 -1.64
N LYS A 163 -13.28 -14.28 -0.70
CA LYS A 163 -12.12 -15.00 -0.16
C LYS A 163 -11.07 -14.09 0.48
N GLY A 164 -11.49 -12.97 1.07
CA GLY A 164 -10.66 -12.18 1.96
C GLY A 164 -10.18 -12.99 3.16
N ILE A 165 -8.92 -12.82 3.56
CA ILE A 165 -8.30 -13.46 4.72
C ILE A 165 -7.09 -12.63 5.16
N GLU A 166 -6.86 -12.50 6.46
CA GLU A 166 -5.53 -12.13 6.96
C GLU A 166 -4.72 -13.39 7.26
N LEU A 167 -3.66 -13.56 6.48
CA LEU A 167 -2.77 -14.72 6.50
C LEU A 167 -1.75 -14.59 7.63
N ASN A 168 -1.08 -15.70 7.93
CA ASN A 168 -0.22 -15.83 9.10
C ASN A 168 -0.93 -15.55 10.42
N MET A 169 -2.20 -15.97 10.52
CA MET A 169 -3.15 -15.81 11.63
C MET A 169 -2.58 -15.53 13.03
N ALA A 170 -1.54 -16.24 13.46
CA ALA A 170 -0.87 -15.99 14.72
C ALA A 170 0.64 -16.16 14.57
N THR A 171 1.41 -15.21 15.09
CA THR A 171 2.87 -15.28 15.17
C THR A 171 3.35 -14.91 16.59
N PRO A 172 4.41 -15.55 17.11
CA PRO A 172 4.74 -15.50 18.54
C PRO A 172 5.56 -14.27 19.00
N VAL A 173 6.10 -13.45 18.08
CA VAL A 173 7.06 -12.37 18.43
C VAL A 173 6.52 -11.00 18.04
N ALA A 174 6.10 -10.84 16.80
CA ALA A 174 5.47 -9.63 16.27
C ALA A 174 4.63 -9.99 15.05
N ASP A 175 3.67 -9.13 14.74
CA ASP A 175 2.71 -9.36 13.67
C ASP A 175 3.44 -9.39 12.31
N CYS A 176 3.24 -10.48 11.57
CA CYS A 176 3.88 -10.72 10.26
C CYS A 176 2.80 -11.09 9.25
N HIS A 177 1.85 -10.18 9.05
CA HIS A 177 0.62 -10.47 8.32
C HIS A 177 0.65 -9.96 6.89
N LEU A 178 -0.16 -10.59 6.07
CA LEU A 178 -0.55 -10.11 4.75
C LEU A 178 -2.00 -10.48 4.53
N THR A 179 -2.72 -9.63 3.82
CA THR A 179 -4.07 -9.93 3.39
C THR A 179 -4.03 -10.67 2.06
N GLY A 180 -4.95 -11.62 1.88
CA GLY A 180 -5.16 -12.36 0.65
C GLY A 180 -6.61 -12.26 0.19
N TYR A 181 -6.82 -12.26 -1.12
CA TYR A 181 -8.13 -12.13 -1.76
C TYR A 181 -8.22 -13.06 -2.97
N PHE A 182 -9.44 -13.39 -3.40
CA PHE A 182 -9.71 -14.20 -4.59
C PHE A 182 -9.02 -15.58 -4.62
N SER A 183 -8.61 -16.13 -3.47
CA SER A 183 -7.97 -17.45 -3.36
C SER A 183 -8.48 -18.23 -2.16
N ASP A 184 -8.54 -19.55 -2.27
CA ASP A 184 -8.92 -20.47 -1.17
C ASP A 184 -7.73 -20.89 -0.29
N TYR A 185 -6.61 -20.17 -0.38
CA TYR A 185 -5.39 -20.47 0.37
C TYR A 185 -5.43 -19.87 1.78
N GLY A 186 -4.86 -20.58 2.75
CA GLY A 186 -4.51 -20.03 4.06
C GLY A 186 -5.50 -20.28 5.21
N GLN A 187 -6.64 -20.92 4.97
CA GLN A 187 -7.59 -21.32 6.01
C GLN A 187 -6.89 -22.13 7.11
N GLY A 188 -6.96 -21.64 8.35
CA GLY A 188 -6.35 -22.22 9.54
C GLY A 188 -4.82 -22.23 9.56
N LEU A 189 -4.16 -21.53 8.63
CA LEU A 189 -2.71 -21.52 8.51
C LEU A 189 -2.08 -20.66 9.62
N ALA A 190 -1.43 -21.33 10.58
CA ALA A 190 -0.62 -20.66 11.58
C ALA A 190 0.62 -20.00 10.93
N GLY A 191 0.95 -18.80 11.39
CA GLY A 191 2.10 -18.05 10.90
C GLY A 191 3.43 -18.62 11.42
N VAL A 192 4.48 -18.42 10.63
CA VAL A 192 5.86 -18.56 11.09
C VAL A 192 6.45 -17.15 11.16
N PHE A 193 7.13 -16.83 12.26
CA PHE A 193 7.66 -15.48 12.47
C PHE A 193 8.57 -15.04 11.31
N GLY A 194 8.25 -13.90 10.72
CA GLY A 194 8.95 -13.28 9.60
C GLY A 194 8.76 -13.96 8.23
N ASP A 195 7.91 -14.98 8.12
CA ASP A 195 7.70 -15.70 6.87
C ASP A 195 6.54 -15.10 6.07
N TYR A 196 6.88 -14.28 5.08
CA TYR A 196 5.94 -13.71 4.13
C TYR A 196 5.95 -14.50 2.81
N GLU A 197 7.03 -15.22 2.54
CA GLU A 197 7.30 -15.97 1.33
C GLU A 197 6.29 -17.10 1.12
N THR A 198 6.04 -17.90 2.18
CA THR A 198 5.11 -19.02 2.11
C THR A 198 3.68 -18.59 1.79
N PRO A 199 3.08 -17.62 2.51
CA PRO A 199 1.72 -17.19 2.20
C PRO A 199 1.59 -16.43 0.88
N SER A 200 2.54 -15.55 0.51
CA SER A 200 2.51 -14.90 -0.82
C SER A 200 2.56 -15.91 -1.95
N LYS A 201 3.43 -16.92 -1.86
CA LYS A 201 3.49 -18.01 -2.82
C LYS A 201 2.17 -18.77 -2.92
N GLY A 202 1.60 -19.13 -1.77
CA GLY A 202 0.36 -19.91 -1.72
C GLY A 202 -0.84 -19.20 -2.33
N VAL A 203 -0.97 -17.88 -2.09
CA VAL A 203 -1.99 -17.04 -2.72
C VAL A 203 -1.80 -16.99 -4.23
N MET A 204 -0.56 -16.80 -4.71
CA MET A 204 -0.24 -16.78 -6.13
C MET A 204 -0.56 -18.12 -6.81
N GLU A 205 -0.16 -19.25 -6.23
CA GLU A 205 -0.43 -20.59 -6.77
C GLU A 205 -1.94 -20.90 -6.81
N ALA A 206 -2.72 -20.30 -5.92
CA ALA A 206 -4.19 -20.38 -5.90
C ALA A 206 -4.89 -19.33 -6.80
N GLY A 207 -4.14 -18.47 -7.49
CA GLY A 207 -4.67 -17.48 -8.45
C GLY A 207 -5.23 -16.20 -7.82
N GLY A 208 -4.94 -15.95 -6.53
CA GLY A 208 -5.37 -14.76 -5.80
C GLY A 208 -4.36 -13.62 -5.87
N ILE A 209 -4.66 -12.56 -5.12
CA ILE A 209 -3.79 -11.39 -4.91
C ILE A 209 -3.60 -11.14 -3.42
N SER A 210 -2.49 -10.51 -3.05
CA SER A 210 -2.14 -10.22 -1.65
C SER A 210 -1.45 -8.87 -1.49
N TYR A 211 -1.58 -8.29 -0.30
CA TYR A 211 -0.85 -7.12 0.14
C TYR A 211 -0.18 -7.40 1.49
N LEU A 212 1.06 -6.94 1.66
CA LEU A 212 1.72 -6.99 2.95
C LEU A 212 1.01 -6.03 3.92
N SER A 213 0.59 -6.51 5.09
CA SER A 213 -0.15 -5.68 6.07
C SER A 213 0.80 -5.13 7.12
N HIS A 214 0.58 -3.86 7.50
CA HIS A 214 1.20 -3.14 8.64
C HIS A 214 2.64 -3.57 8.98
N VAL A 215 3.49 -3.66 7.96
CA VAL A 215 4.83 -4.28 8.02
C VAL A 215 5.77 -3.60 9.03
N GLY A 216 5.51 -2.34 9.38
CA GLY A 216 6.19 -1.63 10.46
C GLY A 216 6.18 -2.38 11.80
N GLU A 217 5.15 -3.18 12.07
CA GLU A 217 5.08 -4.03 13.27
C GLU A 217 6.15 -5.14 13.28
N TYR A 218 6.48 -5.69 12.12
CA TYR A 218 7.57 -6.68 11.98
C TYR A 218 8.94 -6.01 11.98
N VAL A 219 9.08 -4.86 11.33
CA VAL A 219 10.35 -4.13 11.22
C VAL A 219 10.79 -3.58 12.58
N TYR A 220 9.84 -3.04 13.35
CA TYR A 220 10.05 -2.43 14.66
C TYR A 220 9.21 -3.15 15.73
N THR A 221 9.64 -4.36 16.08
CA THR A 221 8.90 -5.29 16.95
C THR A 221 8.62 -4.80 18.38
N ASP A 222 9.35 -3.77 18.84
CA ASP A 222 9.11 -3.10 20.12
C ASP A 222 7.94 -2.10 20.05
N LYS A 223 7.34 -1.92 18.87
CA LYS A 223 6.29 -0.94 18.55
C LYS A 223 6.73 0.50 18.80
N ASP A 224 8.04 0.76 18.90
CA ASP A 224 8.64 2.07 19.11
C ASP A 224 9.04 2.73 17.77
N SER A 225 8.22 2.55 16.74
CA SER A 225 8.43 3.15 15.40
C SER A 225 8.65 4.66 15.47
N GLN A 226 8.08 5.34 16.47
CA GLN A 226 8.32 6.76 16.79
C GLN A 226 9.80 7.15 16.84
N ASN A 227 10.68 6.26 17.31
CA ASN A 227 12.11 6.53 17.46
C ASN A 227 12.88 6.42 16.12
N TYR A 228 12.23 5.89 15.09
CA TYR A 228 12.81 5.59 13.78
C TYR A 228 12.14 6.36 12.63
N VAL A 229 11.17 7.21 12.95
CA VAL A 229 10.50 8.09 11.97
C VAL A 229 11.53 8.97 11.24
N GLY A 230 11.35 9.15 9.93
CA GLY A 230 12.23 9.98 9.12
C GLY A 230 13.62 9.38 8.88
N GLN A 231 13.84 8.09 9.18
CA GLN A 231 15.13 7.42 9.04
C GLN A 231 15.04 6.24 8.08
N LEU A 232 16.17 5.93 7.44
CA LEU A 232 16.31 4.73 6.62
C LEU A 232 16.09 3.47 7.46
N VAL A 233 15.34 2.53 6.88
CA VAL A 233 15.19 1.19 7.42
C VAL A 233 16.45 0.37 7.10
N ASP A 234 16.85 -0.52 8.02
CA ASP A 234 17.93 -1.47 7.78
C ASP A 234 17.70 -2.24 6.48
N ASP A 235 18.70 -2.23 5.58
CA ASP A 235 18.62 -2.71 4.19
C ASP A 235 18.15 -4.18 4.06
N TYR A 236 18.28 -4.97 5.13
CA TYR A 236 17.70 -6.30 5.21
C TYR A 236 16.20 -6.31 4.89
N TYR A 237 15.41 -5.43 5.50
CA TYR A 237 13.95 -5.42 5.35
C TYR A 237 13.47 -5.02 3.94
N PRO A 238 13.89 -3.87 3.35
CA PRO A 238 13.50 -3.55 1.98
C PRO A 238 14.03 -4.57 0.99
N THR A 239 15.17 -5.23 1.24
CA THR A 239 15.64 -6.33 0.38
C THR A 239 14.73 -7.55 0.46
N LYS A 240 14.34 -7.98 1.68
CA LYS A 240 13.39 -9.07 1.90
C LYS A 240 12.07 -8.83 1.18
N PHE A 241 11.47 -7.67 1.39
CA PHE A 241 10.17 -7.35 0.80
C PHE A 241 10.26 -7.10 -0.71
N ALA A 242 11.32 -6.46 -1.21
CA ALA A 242 11.55 -6.35 -2.65
C ALA A 242 11.65 -7.72 -3.31
N ARG A 243 12.33 -8.69 -2.70
CA ARG A 243 12.42 -10.07 -3.21
C ARG A 243 11.04 -10.71 -3.35
N LEU A 244 10.14 -10.53 -2.39
CA LEU A 244 8.75 -11.03 -2.47
C LEU A 244 8.01 -10.49 -3.70
N PHE A 245 8.07 -9.18 -3.93
CA PHE A 245 7.40 -8.55 -5.07
C PHE A 245 7.98 -9.03 -6.41
N LEU A 246 9.30 -9.29 -6.46
CA LEU A 246 9.95 -9.85 -7.64
C LEU A 246 9.64 -11.34 -7.87
N ASP A 247 9.53 -12.15 -6.81
CA ASP A 247 9.21 -13.58 -6.92
C ASP A 247 7.74 -13.83 -7.24
N TYR A 248 6.85 -12.98 -6.74
CA TYR A 248 5.40 -13.16 -6.79
C TYR A 248 4.69 -12.03 -7.54
N GLN A 249 5.38 -11.46 -8.54
CA GLN A 249 4.84 -10.42 -9.41
C GLN A 249 3.48 -10.83 -9.99
N GLY A 250 2.53 -9.89 -9.98
CA GLY A 250 1.15 -10.12 -10.44
C GLY A 250 0.23 -10.78 -9.41
N SER A 251 0.74 -11.12 -8.22
CA SER A 251 -0.08 -11.61 -7.10
C SER A 251 0.23 -10.89 -5.79
N SER A 252 1.50 -10.72 -5.43
CA SER A 252 1.88 -9.80 -4.35
C SER A 252 1.92 -8.38 -4.91
N LEU A 253 0.79 -7.67 -4.80
CA LEU A 253 0.59 -6.40 -5.50
C LEU A 253 1.23 -5.21 -4.80
N GLY A 254 1.39 -5.26 -3.48
CA GLY A 254 1.86 -4.10 -2.74
C GLY A 254 1.95 -4.29 -1.24
N MET A 255 2.01 -3.17 -0.51
CA MET A 255 2.04 -3.15 0.94
C MET A 255 1.18 -2.03 1.53
N GLY A 256 0.72 -2.22 2.75
CA GLY A 256 0.16 -1.16 3.58
C GLY A 256 1.25 -0.16 3.93
N ILE A 257 1.12 1.06 3.44
CA ILE A 257 2.00 2.18 3.77
C ILE A 257 1.49 2.96 4.98
N ASN A 258 0.22 2.77 5.38
CA ASN A 258 -0.40 3.37 6.56
C ASN A 258 -1.53 2.45 7.02
N SER A 259 -1.64 2.22 8.33
CA SER A 259 -2.67 1.35 8.90
C SER A 259 -3.24 1.94 10.18
N ALA A 260 -4.55 1.79 10.38
CA ALA A 260 -5.28 2.31 11.52
C ALA A 260 -4.94 3.79 11.80
N THR A 261 -4.44 4.09 13.00
CA THR A 261 -4.07 5.45 13.44
C THR A 261 -2.65 5.87 13.02
N ASP A 262 -2.01 5.07 12.16
CA ASP A 262 -0.62 5.20 11.71
C ASP A 262 0.44 5.05 12.82
N ALA A 263 0.02 4.74 14.04
CA ALA A 263 0.92 4.71 15.20
C ALA A 263 2.05 3.68 15.04
N HIS A 264 1.78 2.56 14.35
CA HIS A 264 2.74 1.48 14.14
C HIS A 264 3.34 1.43 12.72
N THR A 265 2.79 2.20 11.77
CA THR A 265 3.18 2.19 10.35
C THR A 265 3.83 3.48 9.86
N ARG A 266 4.04 4.48 10.73
CA ARG A 266 4.65 5.78 10.41
C ARG A 266 6.01 5.74 9.68
N CYS A 267 6.71 4.61 9.70
CA CYS A 267 7.98 4.41 9.00
C CYS A 267 7.82 3.72 7.63
N ASP A 268 6.63 3.24 7.31
CA ASP A 268 6.40 2.33 6.19
C ASP A 268 6.49 3.05 4.83
N ARG A 269 6.33 4.37 4.79
CA ARG A 269 6.55 5.17 3.56
C ARG A 269 8.01 5.15 3.13
N ILE A 270 8.95 5.31 4.07
CA ILE A 270 10.38 5.23 3.77
C ILE A 270 10.77 3.80 3.39
N LEU A 271 10.23 2.80 4.10
CA LEU A 271 10.42 1.40 3.72
C LEU A 271 9.95 1.14 2.29
N TYR A 272 8.76 1.63 1.95
CA TYR A 272 8.17 1.52 0.63
C TYR A 272 9.08 2.19 -0.43
N ASP A 273 9.59 3.39 -0.18
CA ASP A 273 10.55 4.04 -1.08
C ASP A 273 11.85 3.23 -1.27
N GLN A 274 12.38 2.61 -0.21
CA GLN A 274 13.55 1.75 -0.31
C GLN A 274 13.26 0.45 -1.09
N ILE A 275 12.02 -0.05 -1.05
CA ILE A 275 11.56 -1.19 -1.85
C ILE A 275 11.43 -0.78 -3.32
N LEU A 276 10.84 0.39 -3.62
CA LEU A 276 10.73 0.92 -4.98
C LEU A 276 12.10 1.08 -5.64
N GLN A 277 13.10 1.56 -4.88
CA GLN A 277 14.50 1.66 -5.33
C GLN A 277 15.14 0.32 -5.73
N LYS A 278 14.57 -0.80 -5.28
CA LYS A 278 15.05 -2.16 -5.61
C LYS A 278 14.18 -2.83 -6.68
N THR A 279 12.89 -2.55 -6.71
CA THR A 279 11.90 -3.23 -7.57
C THR A 279 11.75 -2.56 -8.94
N ILE A 280 11.69 -1.23 -9.01
CA ILE A 280 11.52 -0.48 -10.28
C ILE A 280 12.66 -0.78 -11.26
N PRO A 281 13.97 -0.77 -10.87
CA PRO A 281 15.05 -1.13 -11.78
C PRO A 281 14.99 -2.58 -12.30
N ASN A 282 14.18 -3.43 -11.67
CA ASN A 282 13.93 -4.82 -12.06
C ASN A 282 12.56 -5.01 -12.76
N GLY A 283 11.87 -3.92 -13.12
CA GLY A 283 10.64 -3.96 -13.91
C GLY A 283 9.38 -4.29 -13.12
N VAL A 284 9.39 -4.11 -11.80
CA VAL A 284 8.22 -4.33 -10.94
C VAL A 284 7.94 -3.08 -10.12
N VAL A 285 6.68 -2.66 -10.09
CA VAL A 285 6.21 -1.53 -9.28
C VAL A 285 5.15 -2.05 -8.30
N PRO A 286 5.52 -2.35 -7.04
CA PRO A 286 4.52 -2.65 -6.02
C PRO A 286 3.73 -1.38 -5.67
N TRP A 287 2.46 -1.55 -5.29
CA TRP A 287 1.56 -0.46 -4.93
C TRP A 287 1.54 -0.19 -3.41
N GLY A 288 1.19 1.03 -3.03
CA GLY A 288 0.99 1.43 -1.63
C GLY A 288 -0.49 1.51 -1.28
N ASN A 289 -0.93 0.74 -0.28
CA ASN A 289 -2.31 0.73 0.25
C ASN A 289 -2.40 1.38 1.63
N THR A 290 -3.60 1.77 2.02
CA THR A 290 -3.92 2.01 3.43
C THR A 290 -4.96 1.00 3.92
N PHE A 291 -4.89 0.69 5.21
CA PHE A 291 -5.74 -0.32 5.85
C PHE A 291 -6.38 0.26 7.11
N ALA A 292 -7.68 0.03 7.32
CA ALA A 292 -8.27 0.36 8.61
C ALA A 292 -7.76 -0.58 9.72
N ASP A 293 -7.52 -1.86 9.38
CA ASP A 293 -7.21 -2.92 10.35
C ASP A 293 -8.24 -2.94 11.49
N SER A 294 -9.50 -2.72 11.11
CA SER A 294 -10.51 -2.35 12.08
C SER A 294 -10.94 -3.57 12.88
N HIS A 295 -10.79 -3.48 14.19
CA HIS A 295 -11.31 -4.48 15.12
C HIS A 295 -12.57 -4.01 15.83
N ASN A 296 -12.86 -2.70 15.80
CA ASN A 296 -13.95 -2.10 16.55
C ASN A 296 -14.64 -1.02 15.73
N GLU A 297 -15.79 -0.57 16.23
CA GLU A 297 -16.70 0.37 15.57
C GLU A 297 -16.01 1.65 15.10
N ASN A 298 -15.14 2.24 15.92
CA ASN A 298 -14.55 3.55 15.62
C ASN A 298 -13.40 3.49 14.61
N ALA A 299 -12.86 2.30 14.35
CA ALA A 299 -11.69 2.13 13.49
C ALA A 299 -12.03 1.85 12.02
N VAL A 300 -13.30 1.54 11.70
CA VAL A 300 -13.70 1.04 10.36
C VAL A 300 -13.41 2.01 9.21
N ASN A 301 -13.33 3.30 9.52
CA ASN A 301 -13.07 4.35 8.55
C ASN A 301 -11.78 5.14 8.85
N ASP A 302 -10.86 4.61 9.67
CA ASP A 302 -9.58 5.29 9.96
C ASP A 302 -8.77 5.50 8.69
N ALA A 303 -8.76 4.50 7.82
CA ALA A 303 -8.08 4.51 6.53
C ALA A 303 -8.76 3.57 5.52
N TYR A 304 -8.65 3.90 4.22
CA TYR A 304 -9.31 3.18 3.13
C TYR A 304 -8.67 3.50 1.78
N THR A 305 -9.04 2.74 0.75
CA THR A 305 -8.60 2.97 -0.63
C THR A 305 -9.75 3.56 -1.47
N MET A 306 -9.45 4.53 -2.33
CA MET A 306 -10.38 5.07 -3.33
C MET A 306 -10.05 4.50 -4.71
N CYS A 307 -10.86 3.54 -5.16
CA CYS A 307 -10.67 2.83 -6.43
C CYS A 307 -11.34 3.59 -7.58
N TRP A 308 -10.60 3.87 -8.65
CA TRP A 308 -11.18 4.41 -9.88
C TRP A 308 -11.47 3.28 -10.85
N MET A 309 -12.75 3.11 -11.21
CA MET A 309 -13.19 1.97 -12.01
C MET A 309 -14.27 2.37 -13.02
N PRO A 310 -14.33 1.72 -14.20
CA PRO A 310 -15.38 1.98 -15.18
C PRO A 310 -16.77 1.54 -14.68
N GLU A 311 -16.83 0.48 -13.89
CA GLU A 311 -18.07 -0.09 -13.35
C GLU A 311 -17.84 -0.67 -11.96
N LEU A 312 -18.83 -0.63 -11.08
CA LEU A 312 -18.77 -1.27 -9.75
C LEU A 312 -18.97 -2.79 -9.89
N THR A 313 -17.91 -3.50 -10.24
CA THR A 313 -17.90 -4.97 -10.34
C THR A 313 -16.63 -5.54 -9.72
N LEU A 314 -16.66 -6.82 -9.31
CA LEU A 314 -15.48 -7.50 -8.76
C LEU A 314 -14.34 -7.66 -9.79
N GLU A 315 -14.67 -7.76 -11.08
CA GLU A 315 -13.69 -7.84 -12.17
C GLU A 315 -12.95 -6.51 -12.32
N ALA A 316 -13.69 -5.41 -12.45
CA ALA A 316 -13.10 -4.06 -12.51
C ALA A 316 -12.33 -3.73 -11.23
N PHE A 317 -12.80 -4.17 -10.07
CA PHE A 317 -12.09 -4.01 -8.80
C PHE A 317 -10.74 -4.75 -8.80
N ARG A 318 -10.72 -6.02 -9.20
CA ARG A 318 -9.46 -6.77 -9.30
C ARG A 318 -8.48 -6.11 -10.29
N GLU A 319 -8.96 -5.70 -11.46
CA GLU A 319 -8.14 -5.01 -12.46
C GLU A 319 -7.57 -3.69 -11.92
N CYS A 320 -8.41 -2.90 -11.24
CA CYS A 320 -8.00 -1.66 -10.57
C CYS A 320 -6.86 -1.91 -9.56
N GLN A 321 -6.97 -2.95 -8.74
CA GLN A 321 -5.92 -3.35 -7.79
C GLN A 321 -4.64 -3.77 -8.51
N GLU A 322 -4.73 -4.60 -9.55
CA GLU A 322 -3.56 -5.08 -10.32
C GLU A 322 -2.84 -3.94 -11.05
N LYS A 323 -3.57 -2.93 -11.53
CA LYS A 323 -3.04 -1.77 -12.27
C LYS A 323 -2.62 -0.58 -11.40
N GLY A 324 -2.95 -0.57 -10.11
CA GLY A 324 -2.65 0.58 -9.24
C GLY A 324 -3.55 1.81 -9.50
N GLN A 325 -4.76 1.61 -10.04
CA GLN A 325 -5.69 2.68 -10.43
C GLN A 325 -6.52 3.21 -9.26
N TYR A 326 -5.83 3.52 -8.16
CA TYR A 326 -6.47 3.93 -6.91
C TYR A 326 -5.58 4.87 -6.10
N PHE A 327 -6.18 5.48 -5.09
CA PHE A 327 -5.51 6.33 -4.11
C PHE A 327 -5.71 5.78 -2.71
N SER A 328 -4.70 5.91 -1.87
CA SER A 328 -4.72 5.39 -0.50
C SER A 328 -4.97 6.54 0.46
N VAL A 329 -5.98 6.43 1.31
CA VAL A 329 -6.50 7.54 2.13
C VAL A 329 -6.43 7.16 3.61
N SER A 330 -6.10 8.14 4.45
CA SER A 330 -6.13 8.01 5.90
C SER A 330 -6.52 9.33 6.56
N HIS A 331 -7.25 9.25 7.67
CA HIS A 331 -7.45 10.40 8.56
C HIS A 331 -6.23 10.68 9.44
N TYR A 332 -5.26 9.76 9.45
CA TYR A 332 -4.10 9.79 10.34
C TYR A 332 -2.78 9.80 9.56
N SER A 333 -1.86 10.69 9.94
CA SER A 333 -0.50 10.71 9.37
C SER A 333 0.50 11.20 10.40
N ASN A 334 1.36 10.29 10.86
CA ASN A 334 2.44 10.56 11.80
C ASN A 334 3.83 10.38 11.16
N GLY A 335 3.89 10.28 9.82
CA GLY A 335 5.12 10.05 9.08
C GLY A 335 5.90 11.32 8.76
N VAL A 336 7.18 11.08 8.46
CA VAL A 336 8.17 12.11 8.11
C VAL A 336 9.02 11.53 6.99
N GLU A 337 9.25 12.32 5.95
CA GLU A 337 10.12 11.97 4.83
C GLU A 337 11.61 12.09 5.23
N LEU A 338 12.54 11.47 4.49
CA LEU A 338 13.97 11.36 4.85
C LEU A 338 14.68 12.71 5.08
N ASN A 339 14.18 13.79 4.47
CA ASN A 339 14.69 15.14 4.67
C ASN A 339 14.08 15.86 5.89
N GLY A 340 13.35 15.15 6.74
CA GLY A 340 12.81 15.64 8.00
C GLY A 340 11.50 16.41 7.86
N MET A 341 10.85 16.35 6.68
CA MET A 341 9.57 17.03 6.45
C MET A 341 8.40 16.12 6.85
N GLU A 342 7.62 16.57 7.84
CA GLU A 342 6.36 15.91 8.26
C GLU A 342 5.38 15.83 7.09
N GLU A 343 4.67 14.71 6.95
CA GLU A 343 3.63 14.52 5.92
C GLU A 343 2.50 15.54 6.07
N MET A 344 1.98 15.69 7.30
CA MET A 344 0.97 16.66 7.68
C MET A 344 1.52 17.57 8.79
N PRO A 345 2.14 18.72 8.44
CA PRO A 345 2.71 19.62 9.43
C PRO A 345 1.68 20.09 10.47
N GLY A 346 1.98 19.83 11.75
CA GLY A 346 1.09 20.20 12.85
C GLY A 346 -0.13 19.30 13.04
N PHE A 347 -0.14 18.08 12.49
CA PHE A 347 -1.15 17.07 12.77
C PHE A 347 -1.24 16.75 14.28
N ILE A 348 -2.47 16.65 14.79
CA ILE A 348 -2.77 16.32 16.19
C ILE A 348 -3.79 15.18 16.21
N GLU A 349 -3.36 13.98 16.58
CA GLU A 349 -4.23 12.79 16.60
C GLU A 349 -5.49 12.97 17.47
N GLN A 350 -5.37 13.68 18.60
CA GLN A 350 -6.50 13.92 19.50
C GLN A 350 -7.64 14.69 18.84
N ASP A 351 -7.34 15.60 17.90
CA ASP A 351 -8.36 16.39 17.21
C ASP A 351 -9.25 15.48 16.34
N VAL A 352 -8.69 14.41 15.78
CA VAL A 352 -9.44 13.41 15.00
C VAL A 352 -10.50 12.73 15.87
N TYR A 353 -10.17 12.37 17.11
CA TYR A 353 -11.12 11.78 18.05
C TYR A 353 -12.13 12.80 18.60
N ASP A 354 -11.67 13.98 18.99
CA ASP A 354 -12.52 15.01 19.61
C ASP A 354 -13.58 15.53 18.65
N THR A 355 -13.25 15.61 17.36
CA THR A 355 -14.16 16.04 16.30
C THR A 355 -14.87 14.88 15.60
N LYS A 356 -14.42 13.64 15.83
CA LYS A 356 -14.82 12.45 15.07
C LYS A 356 -14.61 12.62 13.56
N ALA A 357 -13.47 13.21 13.18
CA ALA A 357 -13.15 13.47 11.77
C ALA A 357 -13.14 12.19 10.93
N TYR A 358 -12.83 11.05 11.54
CA TYR A 358 -12.90 9.71 10.94
C TYR A 358 -14.32 9.30 10.48
N TRP A 359 -15.37 10.05 10.80
CA TRP A 359 -16.72 9.83 10.23
C TRP A 359 -17.13 10.83 9.16
N LEU A 360 -16.29 11.83 8.89
CA LEU A 360 -16.57 12.82 7.86
C LEU A 360 -16.13 12.30 6.50
N ASP A 361 -16.98 12.52 5.50
CA ASP A 361 -16.74 12.08 4.11
C ASP A 361 -16.13 13.23 3.27
N ASN A 362 -15.04 13.80 3.78
CA ASN A 362 -14.36 14.96 3.20
C ASN A 362 -12.83 14.87 3.39
N THR A 363 -12.29 13.66 3.28
CA THR A 363 -10.83 13.45 3.15
C THR A 363 -10.33 14.02 1.83
N PRO A 364 -9.06 14.42 1.74
CA PRO A 364 -8.44 14.78 0.46
C PRO A 364 -8.66 13.73 -0.62
N GLY A 365 -8.86 14.17 -1.86
CA GLY A 365 -9.03 13.28 -3.00
C GLY A 365 -8.46 13.88 -4.28
N VAL A 366 -8.04 13.01 -5.20
CA VAL A 366 -7.58 13.40 -6.54
C VAL A 366 -8.75 13.31 -7.49
N THR A 367 -9.00 14.38 -8.26
CA THR A 367 -10.09 14.43 -9.25
C THR A 367 -9.57 14.36 -10.68
N LYS A 368 -8.29 14.68 -10.91
CA LYS A 368 -7.65 14.55 -12.22
C LYS A 368 -6.14 14.53 -12.12
N ILE A 369 -5.52 13.71 -12.98
CA ILE A 369 -4.09 13.78 -13.26
C ILE A 369 -3.91 14.02 -14.76
N THR A 370 -3.01 14.92 -15.12
CA THR A 370 -2.61 15.15 -16.50
C THR A 370 -1.09 15.16 -16.59
N VAL A 371 -0.55 14.24 -17.39
CA VAL A 371 0.88 14.13 -17.68
C VAL A 371 1.11 14.70 -19.08
N ASP A 372 2.02 15.66 -19.19
CA ASP A 372 2.51 16.19 -20.46
C ASP A 372 3.95 15.68 -20.66
N GLN A 373 4.10 14.69 -21.54
CA GLN A 373 5.40 14.06 -21.83
C GLN A 373 6.34 14.99 -22.61
N ASP A 374 5.82 15.95 -23.39
CA ASP A 374 6.68 16.86 -24.16
C ASP A 374 7.26 17.97 -23.26
N ALA A 375 6.52 18.33 -22.21
CA ALA A 375 6.92 19.35 -21.26
C ALA A 375 7.50 18.79 -19.95
N ASP A 376 7.52 17.47 -19.76
CA ASP A 376 7.90 16.79 -18.52
C ASP A 376 7.18 17.34 -17.29
N THR A 377 5.85 17.51 -17.41
CA THR A 377 5.03 18.04 -16.32
C THR A 377 3.92 17.09 -15.88
N ILE A 378 3.65 17.12 -14.58
CA ILE A 378 2.57 16.37 -13.94
C ILE A 378 1.66 17.39 -13.25
N THR A 379 0.41 17.45 -13.69
CA THR A 379 -0.61 18.31 -13.12
C THR A 379 -1.63 17.48 -12.35
N VAL A 380 -1.89 17.87 -11.11
CA VAL A 380 -2.86 17.24 -10.22
C VAL A 380 -3.96 18.25 -9.88
N GLU A 381 -5.20 17.82 -10.02
CA GLU A 381 -6.39 18.52 -9.52
C GLU A 381 -6.98 17.67 -8.38
N GLY A 382 -7.39 18.33 -7.30
CA GLY A 382 -7.87 17.68 -6.09
C GLY A 382 -9.04 18.38 -5.42
N LYS A 383 -9.68 17.64 -4.51
CA LYS A 383 -10.78 18.08 -3.64
C LYS A 383 -10.39 17.91 -2.18
N ASP A 384 -10.99 18.72 -1.31
CA ASP A 384 -10.81 18.68 0.15
C ASP A 384 -9.33 18.70 0.60
N ALA A 385 -8.48 19.33 -0.20
CA ALA A 385 -7.03 19.39 -0.04
C ALA A 385 -6.52 20.82 -0.16
N ASN A 386 -5.56 21.17 0.69
CA ASN A 386 -4.94 22.49 0.70
C ASN A 386 -3.49 22.45 0.23
N ILE A 387 -2.80 21.32 0.43
CA ILE A 387 -1.38 21.15 0.16
C ILE A 387 -1.16 19.89 -0.68
N ILE A 388 -0.27 19.97 -1.66
CA ILE A 388 0.34 18.82 -2.32
C ILE A 388 1.81 18.73 -1.92
N THR A 389 2.29 17.51 -1.68
CA THR A 389 3.71 17.24 -1.50
C THR A 389 4.16 16.19 -2.50
N TRP A 390 5.23 16.51 -3.23
CA TRP A 390 5.89 15.66 -4.20
C TRP A 390 7.13 15.03 -3.58
N VAL A 391 7.31 13.74 -3.76
CA VAL A 391 8.37 12.95 -3.15
C VAL A 391 9.05 12.08 -4.20
N SER A 392 10.37 12.00 -4.13
CA SER A 392 11.19 11.09 -4.93
C SER A 392 12.30 10.53 -4.04
N ASN A 393 12.52 9.21 -4.12
CA ASN A 393 13.52 8.49 -3.31
C ASN A 393 13.47 8.85 -1.82
N GLY A 394 12.25 8.88 -1.24
CA GLY A 394 11.99 9.20 0.16
C GLY A 394 12.26 10.63 0.60
N ASN A 395 12.54 11.55 -0.32
CA ASN A 395 12.73 12.96 0.00
C ASN A 395 11.63 13.81 -0.64
N VAL A 396 11.08 14.76 0.11
CA VAL A 396 10.25 15.81 -0.48
C VAL A 396 11.07 16.58 -1.49
N ILE A 397 10.64 16.58 -2.75
CA ILE A 397 11.26 17.38 -3.82
C ILE A 397 10.55 18.72 -4.00
N LYS A 398 9.27 18.81 -3.65
CA LYS A 398 8.48 20.05 -3.68
C LYS A 398 7.26 19.95 -2.77
N ARG A 399 6.90 21.03 -2.09
CA ARG A 399 5.63 21.18 -1.37
C ARG A 399 5.02 22.52 -1.72
N GLU A 400 3.74 22.53 -2.05
CA GLU A 400 3.04 23.76 -2.44
C GLU A 400 1.55 23.70 -2.10
N GLU A 401 0.94 24.88 -2.00
CA GLU A 401 -0.52 25.00 -1.88
C GLU A 401 -1.19 24.72 -3.24
N LEU A 402 -2.36 24.08 -3.22
CA LEU A 402 -3.19 23.96 -4.41
C LEU A 402 -3.80 25.33 -4.74
N LYS A 403 -3.56 25.82 -5.96
CA LYS A 403 -4.16 27.07 -6.45
C LYS A 403 -5.40 26.71 -7.26
N ASP A 404 -6.56 27.18 -6.80
CA ASP A 404 -7.87 26.83 -7.39
C ASP A 404 -8.06 25.30 -7.52
N GLY A 405 -7.61 24.54 -6.51
CA GLY A 405 -7.69 23.08 -6.48
C GLY A 405 -6.67 22.36 -7.34
N LYS A 406 -5.62 23.05 -7.82
CA LYS A 406 -4.66 22.51 -8.80
C LYS A 406 -3.21 22.82 -8.45
N ALA A 407 -2.31 21.91 -8.82
CA ALA A 407 -0.86 22.11 -8.77
C ALA A 407 -0.17 21.40 -9.95
N THR A 408 0.99 21.91 -10.35
CA THR A 408 1.79 21.34 -11.45
C THR A 408 3.24 21.21 -11.02
N LEU A 409 3.75 19.98 -11.07
CA LEU A 409 5.16 19.67 -11.01
C LEU A 409 5.76 19.77 -12.41
N ASP A 410 6.85 20.51 -12.54
CA ASP A 410 7.69 20.56 -13.72
C ASP A 410 9.05 20.01 -13.30
N LEU A 411 9.46 18.90 -13.94
CA LEU A 411 10.62 18.10 -13.53
C LEU A 411 11.96 18.81 -13.77
N HIS A 412 11.97 19.92 -14.53
CA HIS A 412 13.16 20.70 -14.86
C HIS A 412 13.34 21.95 -14.02
N LYS A 413 12.45 22.21 -13.06
CA LYS A 413 12.52 23.43 -12.26
C LYS A 413 13.70 23.45 -11.29
N ASP A 414 14.47 24.54 -11.34
CA ASP A 414 15.55 24.83 -10.39
C ASP A 414 15.10 24.97 -8.91
N GLU A 415 13.80 25.17 -8.66
CA GLU A 415 13.24 25.31 -7.31
C GLU A 415 12.99 23.98 -6.58
N LEU A 416 13.18 22.84 -7.28
CA LEU A 416 13.08 21.52 -6.65
C LEU A 416 14.16 21.35 -5.58
N LEU A 417 13.76 20.79 -4.43
CA LEU A 417 14.65 20.56 -3.29
C LEU A 417 15.69 19.47 -3.57
N ALA A 418 15.36 18.54 -4.46
CA ALA A 418 16.25 17.52 -4.99
C ALA A 418 15.81 17.14 -6.40
N GLU A 419 16.76 16.69 -7.22
CA GLU A 419 16.48 16.20 -8.57
C GLU A 419 15.66 14.89 -8.48
N PRO A 420 14.51 14.80 -9.17
CA PRO A 420 13.72 13.58 -9.19
C PRO A 420 14.48 12.48 -9.93
N TYR A 421 14.39 11.25 -9.42
CA TYR A 421 15.03 10.10 -10.03
C TYR A 421 14.21 8.83 -9.76
N LEU A 422 14.16 7.92 -10.73
CA LEU A 422 13.48 6.63 -10.68
C LEU A 422 11.94 6.70 -10.66
N TYR A 423 11.37 7.52 -9.78
CA TYR A 423 9.93 7.75 -9.71
C TYR A 423 9.63 9.09 -9.04
N VAL A 424 8.38 9.55 -9.20
CA VAL A 424 7.78 10.54 -8.33
C VAL A 424 6.47 9.98 -7.77
N ARG A 425 6.24 10.16 -6.47
CA ARG A 425 4.93 9.96 -5.83
C ARG A 425 4.48 11.29 -5.22
N PHE A 426 3.20 11.42 -4.96
CA PHE A 426 2.68 12.60 -4.26
C PHE A 426 1.61 12.21 -3.26
N TYR A 427 1.32 13.15 -2.37
CA TYR A 427 0.14 13.08 -1.53
C TYR A 427 -0.50 14.46 -1.36
N LEU A 428 -1.82 14.45 -1.27
CA LEU A 428 -2.65 15.59 -0.94
C LEU A 428 -2.98 15.56 0.55
N SER A 429 -2.84 16.69 1.24
CA SER A 429 -3.26 16.83 2.64
C SER A 429 -4.25 17.96 2.80
N GLY A 430 -5.24 17.75 3.66
CA GLY A 430 -6.31 18.69 3.98
C GLY A 430 -6.73 18.55 5.44
N ASP A 431 -7.82 19.20 5.80
CA ASP A 431 -8.23 19.34 7.21
C ASP A 431 -8.60 17.99 7.85
N ASN A 432 -9.07 17.02 7.06
CA ASN A 432 -9.55 15.73 7.56
C ASN A 432 -8.70 14.54 7.12
N GLY A 433 -7.46 14.74 6.69
CA GLY A 433 -6.53 13.64 6.44
C GLY A 433 -5.56 13.85 5.30
N ILE A 434 -5.18 12.73 4.68
CA ILE A 434 -4.18 12.62 3.63
C ILE A 434 -4.59 11.58 2.58
N CYS A 435 -4.22 11.83 1.32
CA CYS A 435 -4.48 10.97 0.17
C CYS A 435 -3.18 10.77 -0.61
N TYR A 436 -2.69 9.53 -0.65
CA TYR A 436 -1.46 9.11 -1.30
C TYR A 436 -1.74 8.56 -2.70
N ALA A 437 -0.92 8.97 -3.67
CA ALA A 437 -0.91 8.43 -5.01
C ALA A 437 0.14 7.33 -5.18
N GLN A 438 -0.11 6.43 -6.13
CA GLN A 438 0.86 5.46 -6.61
C GLN A 438 2.04 6.16 -7.30
N PRO A 439 3.25 5.57 -7.25
CA PRO A 439 4.42 6.16 -7.90
C PRO A 439 4.26 6.16 -9.42
N MET A 440 4.61 7.28 -10.05
CA MET A 440 4.84 7.36 -11.49
C MET A 440 6.32 7.12 -11.75
N VAL A 441 6.66 6.10 -12.55
CA VAL A 441 8.05 5.77 -12.86
C VAL A 441 8.61 6.81 -13.83
N LEU A 442 9.85 7.25 -13.58
CA LEU A 442 10.54 8.26 -14.37
C LEU A 442 11.72 7.61 -15.10
N ASN A 443 11.54 7.23 -16.36
CA ASN A 443 12.67 6.85 -17.22
C ASN A 443 13.24 8.10 -17.89
N VAL A 444 14.54 8.08 -18.23
CA VAL A 444 15.15 9.13 -19.06
C VAL A 444 15.30 8.58 -20.47
N GLU A 445 14.87 9.31 -21.48
CA GLU A 445 14.91 8.86 -22.87
C GLU A 445 16.35 8.47 -23.28
N GLY A 446 16.52 7.22 -23.73
CA GLY A 446 17.82 6.68 -24.11
C GLY A 446 18.66 6.11 -22.95
N GLU A 447 18.15 6.17 -21.72
CA GLU A 447 18.72 5.49 -20.55
C GLU A 447 17.85 4.28 -20.17
N GLU A 448 18.50 3.19 -19.75
CA GLU A 448 17.84 2.04 -19.12
C GLU A 448 18.32 1.95 -17.67
N PHE A 449 17.42 1.61 -16.75
CA PHE A 449 17.84 1.31 -15.38
C PHE A 449 18.75 0.08 -15.39
N ALA A 450 19.92 0.22 -14.75
CA ALA A 450 20.73 -0.95 -14.45
C ALA A 450 19.99 -1.80 -13.40
N PRO A 451 19.70 -3.09 -13.66
CA PRO A 451 19.03 -3.93 -12.68
C PRO A 451 19.82 -3.97 -11.37
N VAL A 452 19.11 -3.77 -10.25
CA VAL A 452 19.70 -3.83 -8.91
C VAL A 452 19.67 -5.28 -8.43
N THR A 453 20.77 -5.77 -7.85
CA THR A 453 20.79 -7.10 -7.27
C THR A 453 19.94 -7.14 -6.00
N VAL A 454 18.89 -7.96 -6.00
CA VAL A 454 18.02 -8.23 -4.84
C VAL A 454 18.18 -9.71 -4.47
N PRO A 455 19.11 -10.04 -3.55
CA PRO A 455 19.38 -11.43 -3.19
C PRO A 455 18.20 -12.06 -2.44
N GLU A 456 18.09 -13.39 -2.53
CA GLU A 456 17.21 -14.16 -1.65
C GLU A 456 17.63 -13.98 -0.18
N THR A 457 16.65 -13.82 0.70
CA THR A 457 16.87 -13.78 2.14
C THR A 457 16.75 -15.19 2.73
N HIS A 458 17.86 -15.71 3.28
CA HIS A 458 17.88 -16.96 4.04
C HIS A 458 17.98 -16.65 5.54
N ASP A 459 16.90 -16.08 6.06
CA ASP A 459 16.85 -15.57 7.43
C ASP A 459 16.28 -16.59 8.42
N ILE A 460 15.97 -16.13 9.63
CA ILE A 460 15.39 -16.98 10.68
C ILE A 460 14.04 -17.58 10.26
N SER A 461 13.23 -16.88 9.46
CA SER A 461 11.94 -17.37 8.98
C SER A 461 12.12 -18.58 8.06
N THR A 462 13.12 -18.56 7.18
CA THR A 462 13.45 -19.70 6.29
C THR A 462 13.85 -20.94 7.09
N PHE A 463 14.68 -20.75 8.13
CA PHE A 463 15.07 -21.84 9.03
C PHE A 463 13.87 -22.36 9.82
N LEU A 464 13.08 -21.47 10.42
CA LEU A 464 11.89 -21.84 11.21
C LEU A 464 10.86 -22.57 10.35
N ARG A 465 10.61 -22.11 9.12
CA ARG A 465 9.70 -22.78 8.19
C ARG A 465 10.19 -24.18 7.87
N SER A 466 11.47 -24.33 7.51
CA SER A 466 12.07 -25.63 7.23
C SER A 466 11.98 -26.57 8.45
N PHE A 467 12.25 -26.06 9.64
CA PHE A 467 12.14 -26.80 10.89
C PHE A 467 10.71 -27.26 11.15
N VAL A 468 9.73 -26.36 11.06
CA VAL A 468 8.31 -26.67 11.24
C VAL A 468 7.85 -27.71 10.22
N THR A 469 8.25 -27.60 8.95
CA THR A 469 7.92 -28.59 7.91
C THR A 469 8.47 -29.98 8.22
N VAL A 470 9.73 -30.08 8.66
CA VAL A 470 10.35 -31.36 9.03
C VAL A 470 9.69 -31.96 10.27
N VAL A 471 9.44 -31.13 11.29
CA VAL A 471 8.76 -31.57 12.52
C VAL A 471 7.34 -32.03 12.21
N ASP A 472 6.59 -31.30 11.39
CA ASP A 472 5.25 -31.70 10.98
C ASP A 472 5.29 -33.03 10.25
N ALA A 473 6.17 -33.18 9.24
CA ALA A 473 6.30 -34.42 8.48
C ALA A 473 6.66 -35.64 9.33
N LEU A 474 7.56 -35.49 10.32
CA LEU A 474 8.05 -36.58 11.15
C LEU A 474 7.09 -36.96 12.29
N PHE A 475 6.41 -35.99 12.89
CA PHE A 475 5.73 -36.20 14.17
C PHE A 475 4.22 -35.91 14.14
N PHE A 476 3.75 -35.06 13.21
CA PHE A 476 2.39 -34.51 13.27
C PHE A 476 1.52 -34.92 12.09
N LYS A 477 2.09 -35.02 10.88
CA LYS A 477 1.37 -35.29 9.63
C LYS A 477 0.59 -36.59 9.65
N PHE A 478 1.07 -37.61 10.37
CA PHE A 478 0.41 -38.92 10.49
C PHE A 478 -0.06 -39.25 11.91
N ASN A 479 -0.19 -38.24 12.77
CA ASN A 479 -0.55 -38.43 14.18
C ASN A 479 -2.03 -38.13 14.42
N PRO A 480 -2.87 -39.12 14.78
CA PRO A 480 -4.31 -38.92 14.99
C PRO A 480 -4.66 -37.91 16.09
N ILE A 481 -3.81 -37.75 17.12
CA ILE A 481 -4.02 -36.75 18.18
C ILE A 481 -3.84 -35.34 17.60
N ILE A 482 -2.84 -35.17 16.74
CA ILE A 482 -2.60 -33.90 16.07
C ILE A 482 -3.70 -33.64 15.05
N TRP A 483 -4.19 -34.64 14.33
CA TRP A 483 -5.36 -34.47 13.47
C TRP A 483 -6.60 -34.02 14.24
N MET A 484 -6.82 -34.61 15.42
CA MET A 484 -7.89 -34.20 16.32
C MET A 484 -7.71 -32.74 16.78
N PHE A 485 -6.49 -32.34 17.16
CA PHE A 485 -6.19 -30.95 17.50
C PHE A 485 -6.44 -30.00 16.32
N LYS A 486 -5.96 -30.36 15.15
CA LYS A 486 -6.10 -29.61 13.90
C LYS A 486 -7.58 -29.37 13.56
N TYR A 487 -8.38 -30.44 13.61
CA TYR A 487 -9.83 -30.38 13.41
C TYR A 487 -10.55 -29.52 14.45
N PHE A 488 -10.35 -29.79 15.75
CA PHE A 488 -11.13 -29.11 16.80
C PHE A 488 -10.62 -27.71 17.18
N ALA A 489 -9.32 -27.46 17.08
CA ALA A 489 -8.71 -26.20 17.52
C ALA A 489 -8.43 -25.23 16.38
N LEU A 490 -8.12 -25.74 15.18
CA LEU A 490 -7.78 -24.90 14.03
C LEU A 490 -8.87 -24.91 12.94
N GLY A 491 -9.96 -25.66 13.14
CA GLY A 491 -11.14 -25.65 12.28
C GLY A 491 -10.98 -26.40 10.96
N TYR A 492 -9.81 -26.99 10.68
CA TYR A 492 -9.53 -27.61 9.39
C TYR A 492 -9.61 -29.14 9.44
N ASP A 493 -10.19 -29.76 8.40
CA ASP A 493 -10.14 -31.20 8.23
C ASP A 493 -8.79 -31.63 7.59
N PRO A 494 -7.89 -32.31 8.35
CA PRO A 494 -6.62 -32.77 7.81
C PRO A 494 -6.77 -33.91 6.80
N ILE A 495 -7.92 -34.58 6.71
CA ILE A 495 -8.18 -35.70 5.79
C ILE A 495 -8.66 -35.20 4.43
N GLU A 496 -9.49 -34.15 4.39
CA GLU A 496 -9.96 -33.56 3.12
C GLU A 496 -8.85 -32.90 2.30
N ARG A 497 -7.72 -32.57 2.94
CA ARG A 497 -6.55 -31.92 2.32
C ARG A 497 -5.32 -32.83 2.15
N LEU A 498 -5.45 -34.13 2.41
CA LEU A 498 -4.43 -35.17 2.12
C LEU A 498 -4.60 -35.69 0.69
#